data_AF-A0A2E0RVI0-F1
#
_entry.id   AF-A0A2E0RVI0-F1
#
_cell.length_a   1.000
_cell.length_b   1.000
_cell.length_c   1.000
_cell.angle_alpha   90.00
_cell.angle_beta   90.00
_cell.angle_gamma   90.00
#
_symmetry.space_group_name_H-M   'P 1'
#
loop_
_entity.id
_entity.type
_entity.pdbx_description
1 polymer ?
#
loop_
_entity_poly.entity_id
_entity_poly.type
_entity_poly.pdbx_seq_one_letter_code
_entity_poly.pdbx_strand_id
1 'polypeptide(L)' 'SVHDAASHSLAWIGSALGVPQYALGVDRFGESGTIADLHDATGISAGSIVNASLIAIGDHDLAEW' A
#
# COMPACT_ATOMS: atom_id res chain seq x y z
N SER A 1 2.40 1.31 -4.68
CA SER A 1 2.71 -0.07 -5.09
C SER A 1 2.00 -1.05 -4.17
N VAL A 2 1.69 -2.26 -4.64
CA VAL A 2 0.99 -3.27 -3.84
C VAL A 2 1.59 -4.65 -4.08
N HIS A 3 1.69 -5.46 -3.03
CA HIS A 3 2.05 -6.87 -3.12
C HIS A 3 1.51 -7.68 -1.92
N ASP A 4 1.43 -9.00 -2.09
CA ASP A 4 1.17 -9.94 -0.99
C ASP A 4 2.50 -10.36 -0.33
N ALA A 5 3.16 -9.40 0.31
CA ALA A 5 4.39 -9.57 1.08
C ALA A 5 4.60 -8.38 2.01
N ALA A 6 5.72 -8.34 2.75
CA ALA A 6 6.02 -7.26 3.70
C ALA A 6 6.09 -5.87 3.03
N SER A 7 5.22 -4.95 3.46
CA SER A 7 5.11 -3.57 2.94
C SER A 7 6.45 -2.83 2.94
N HIS A 8 7.28 -3.09 3.96
CA HIS A 8 8.62 -2.52 4.11
C HIS A 8 9.55 -2.80 2.91
N SER A 9 9.41 -3.95 2.23
CA SER A 9 10.23 -4.23 1.04
C SER A 9 9.94 -3.26 -0.10
N LEU A 10 8.68 -2.89 -0.32
CA LEU A 10 8.33 -1.86 -1.30
C LEU A 10 8.82 -0.48 -0.82
N ALA A 11 8.60 -0.14 0.46
CA ALA A 11 9.07 1.11 1.07
C ALA A 11 10.58 1.33 0.88
N TRP A 12 11.38 0.26 1.00
CA TRP A 12 12.80 0.29 0.71
C TRP A 12 13.09 0.53 -0.79
N ILE A 13 12.42 -0.16 -1.71
CA ILE A 13 12.65 -0.02 -3.16
C ILE A 13 12.44 1.42 -3.63
N GLY A 14 11.29 2.04 -3.32
CA GLY A 14 11.06 3.43 -3.76
C GLY A 14 11.97 4.43 -3.06
N SER A 15 12.43 4.16 -1.83
CA SER A 15 13.47 4.96 -1.19
C SER A 15 14.80 4.87 -1.95
N ALA A 16 15.20 3.66 -2.36
CA ALA A 16 16.39 3.44 -3.18
C ALA A 16 16.31 4.10 -4.56
N LEU A 17 15.10 4.21 -5.13
CA LEU A 17 14.85 4.86 -6.41
C LEU A 17 14.58 6.37 -6.30
N GLY A 18 14.49 6.92 -5.08
CA GLY A 18 14.16 8.33 -4.86
C GLY A 18 12.76 8.73 -5.32
N VAL A 19 11.81 7.80 -5.34
CA VAL A 19 10.42 8.04 -5.78
C VAL A 19 9.46 8.03 -4.59
N PRO A 20 8.54 9.01 -4.47
CA PRO A 20 7.44 8.95 -3.53
C PRO A 20 6.60 7.70 -3.75
N GLN A 21 6.19 7.04 -2.66
CA GLN A 21 5.38 5.83 -2.76
C GLN A 21 4.50 5.61 -1.53
N TYR A 22 3.34 5.01 -1.79
CA TYR A 22 2.50 4.38 -0.78
C TYR A 22 2.63 2.87 -0.98
N ALA A 23 3.28 2.21 -0.02
CA ALA A 23 3.57 0.79 -0.04
C ALA A 23 2.46 0.02 0.69
N LEU A 24 1.64 -0.70 -0.07
CA LEU A 24 0.62 -1.60 0.48
C LEU A 24 1.18 -3.02 0.51
N GLY A 25 1.10 -3.67 1.67
CA GLY A 25 1.58 -5.02 1.89
C GLY A 25 1.14 -5.55 3.25
N VAL A 26 1.59 -6.76 3.57
CA VAL A 26 1.22 -7.53 4.75
C VAL A 26 2.19 -7.27 5.89
N ASP A 27 1.71 -6.76 7.02
CA ASP A 27 2.54 -6.50 8.21
C ASP A 27 2.35 -7.53 9.33
N ARG A 28 1.29 -8.33 9.26
CA ARG A 28 0.98 -9.41 10.20
C ARG A 28 0.51 -10.65 9.46
N PHE A 29 0.91 -11.82 9.96
CA PHE A 29 0.52 -13.12 9.42
C PHE A 29 -0.22 -13.96 10.47
N GLY A 30 -0.97 -14.95 9.99
CA GLY A 30 -1.60 -15.99 10.83
C GLY A 30 -3.12 -15.92 10.86
N GLU A 31 -3.73 -14.97 10.17
CA GLU A 31 -5.17 -14.94 9.97
C GLU A 31 -5.67 -16.08 9.08
N SER A 32 -6.91 -16.50 9.31
CA SER A 32 -7.66 -17.40 8.44
C SER A 32 -9.01 -16.75 8.11
N GLY A 33 -9.51 -16.99 6.90
CA GLY A 33 -10.72 -16.35 6.41
C GLY A 33 -10.86 -16.51 4.90
N THR A 34 -11.83 -15.79 4.32
CA THR A 34 -11.90 -15.70 2.87
C THR A 34 -10.78 -14.80 2.33
N ILE A 35 -10.46 -14.91 1.05
CA ILE A 35 -9.46 -14.04 0.41
C ILE A 35 -9.84 -12.56 0.58
N ALA A 36 -11.13 -12.23 0.49
CA ALA A 36 -11.62 -10.86 0.69
C ALA A 36 -11.33 -10.37 2.11
N ASP A 37 -11.67 -11.17 3.13
CA ASP A 37 -11.41 -10.83 4.53
C ASP A 37 -9.91 -10.64 4.80
N LEU A 38 -9.06 -11.49 4.22
CA LEU A 38 -7.61 -11.39 4.37
C LEU A 38 -7.05 -10.15 3.69
N HIS A 39 -7.51 -9.80 2.49
CA HIS A 39 -7.08 -8.58 1.81
C HIS A 39 -7.53 -7.31 2.54
N ASP A 40 -8.72 -7.32 3.15
CA ASP A 40 -9.17 -6.21 3.98
C ASP A 40 -8.33 -6.11 5.26
N ALA A 41 -8.10 -7.22 5.95
CA ALA A 41 -7.30 -7.27 7.18
C ALA A 41 -5.84 -6.83 6.97
N THR A 42 -5.27 -7.14 5.80
CA THR A 42 -3.89 -6.78 5.44
C THR A 42 -3.78 -5.44 4.72
N GLY A 43 -4.90 -4.76 4.44
CA GLY A 43 -4.88 -3.44 3.79
C GLY A 43 -4.49 -3.47 2.31
N ILE A 44 -4.60 -4.61 1.63
CA ILE A 44 -4.34 -4.76 0.19
C ILE A 44 -5.60 -4.96 -0.65
N SER A 45 -6.78 -4.76 -0.07
CA SER A 45 -8.04 -4.85 -0.80
C SER A 45 -8.19 -3.74 -1.85
N ALA A 46 -9.15 -3.93 -2.77
CA ALA A 46 -9.44 -2.95 -3.80
C ALA A 46 -9.75 -1.56 -3.21
N GLY A 47 -10.49 -1.52 -2.09
CA GLY A 47 -10.78 -0.27 -1.38
C GLY A 47 -9.51 0.42 -0.87
N SER A 48 -8.60 -0.34 -0.25
CA SER A 48 -7.32 0.18 0.24
C SER A 48 -6.41 0.69 -0.89
N ILE A 49 -6.37 -0.01 -2.03
CA ILE A 49 -5.62 0.42 -3.22
C ILE A 49 -6.18 1.73 -3.78
N VAL A 50 -7.51 1.85 -3.90
CA VAL A 50 -8.16 3.07 -4.37
C VAL A 50 -7.87 4.22 -3.40
N ASN A 51 -8.01 4.00 -2.09
CA ASN A 51 -7.74 5.02 -1.09
C ASN A 51 -6.28 5.53 -1.14
N ALA A 52 -5.30 4.62 -1.23
CA ALA A 52 -3.90 4.99 -1.38
C ALA A 52 -3.64 5.79 -2.67
N SER A 53 -4.35 5.45 -3.76
CA SER A 53 -4.23 6.18 -5.03
C SER A 53 -4.82 7.59 -4.94
N LEU A 54 -5.94 7.76 -4.25
CA LEU A 54 -6.55 9.07 -4.02
C LEU A 54 -5.65 9.96 -3.14
N ILE A 55 -5.05 9.39 -2.09
CA ILE A 55 -4.08 10.11 -1.25
C ILE A 55 -2.87 10.53 -2.10
N ALA A 56 -2.33 9.62 -2.93
CA ALA A 56 -1.18 9.92 -3.77
C ALA A 56 -1.43 11.07 -4.76
N ILE A 57 -2.61 11.12 -5.36
CA ILE A 57 -3.01 12.20 -6.27
C ILE A 57 -3.19 13.51 -5.48
N GLY A 58 -3.80 13.45 -4.29
CA GLY A 58 -3.97 14.62 -3.43
C GLY A 58 -2.65 15.22 -2.95
N ASP A 59 -1.72 14.38 -2.49
CA ASP A 59 -0.41 14.83 -2.03
C ASP A 59 0.46 15.36 -3.18
N HIS A 60 0.29 14.81 -4.39
CA HIS A 60 0.93 15.36 -5.58
C HIS A 60 0.44 16.79 -5.87
N ASP A 61 -0.87 17.03 -5.86
CA ASP A 61 -1.48 18.36 -6.07
C ASP A 61 -1.00 19.39 -5.03
N LEU A 62 -0.90 18.98 -3.75
CA LEU A 62 -0.41 19.85 -2.67
C LEU A 62 1.09 20.17 -2.77
N ALA A 63 1.89 19.31 -3.41
CA ALA A 63 3.33 19.52 -3.55
C ALA A 63 3.67 20.53 -4.67
N GLU A 64 2.70 20.91 -5.50
CA GLU A 64 2.92 21.82 -6.64
C GLU A 64 2.73 23.31 -6.31
N TRP A 65 2.36 23.65 -5.06
CA TRP A 65 2.11 25.02 -4.57
C TRP A 65 3.06 25.45 -3.46
#